data_AF-A0A484I6M4-F1
#
_entry.id   AF-A0A484I6M4-F1
#
_cell.length_a   1.000
_cell.length_b   1.000
_cell.length_c   1.000
_cell.angle_alpha   90.00
_cell.angle_beta   90.00
_cell.angle_gamma   90.00
#
_symmetry.space_group_name_H-M   'P 1'
#
loop_
_entity.id
_entity.type
_entity.pdbx_description
1 polymer ?
#
loop_
_entity_poly.entity_id
_entity_poly.type
_entity_poly.pdbx_seq_one_letter_code
_entity_poly.pdbx_strand_id
1 'polypeptide(L)' 'MVQIDFSEEDIKNLKTILQFSKDACPVESLEGNMDNDYLDTLIDKLEKSKPDQ' A
#
# COMPACT_ATOMS: atom_id res chain seq x y z
N MET A 1 -14.37 16.43 -3.91
CA MET A 1 -13.32 15.45 -3.59
C MET A 1 -13.56 15.00 -2.17
N VAL A 2 -13.79 13.70 -1.94
CA VAL A 2 -13.90 13.16 -0.58
C VAL A 2 -12.46 12.95 -0.10
N GLN A 3 -12.01 13.72 0.88
CA GLN A 3 -10.80 13.37 1.63
C GLN A 3 -11.16 12.20 2.53
N ILE A 4 -10.59 11.04 2.23
CA ILE A 4 -10.68 9.88 3.10
C ILE A 4 -9.46 9.97 4.01
N ASP A 5 -9.67 10.42 5.24
CA ASP A 5 -8.67 10.35 6.28
C ASP A 5 -8.61 8.91 6.77
N PHE A 6 -7.48 8.26 6.54
CA PHE A 6 -7.23 6.92 7.08
C PHE A 6 -6.73 7.05 8.52
N SER A 7 -7.32 6.28 9.42
CA SER A 7 -6.76 6.16 10.77
C SER A 7 -5.41 5.44 10.74
N GLU A 8 -4.61 5.55 11.81
CA GLU A 8 -3.35 4.81 11.91
C GLU A 8 -3.57 3.28 11.81
N GLU A 9 -4.71 2.80 12.31
CA GLU A 9 -5.10 1.39 12.19
C GLU A 9 -5.40 1.00 10.74
N ASP A 10 -6.10 1.85 9.99
CA ASP A 10 -6.40 1.62 8.57
C ASP A 10 -5.11 1.59 7.74
N ILE A 11 -4.18 2.53 7.98
CA ILE A 11 -2.88 2.57 7.31
C ILE A 11 -2.10 1.28 7.60
N LYS A 12 -2.11 0.81 8.86
CA LYS A 12 -1.43 -0.43 9.26
C LYS A 12 -2.06 -1.66 8.61
N ASN A 13 -3.38 -1.73 8.55
CA ASN A 13 -4.11 -2.83 7.92
C ASN A 13 -3.84 -2.87 6.40
N LEU A 14 -3.90 -1.72 5.73
CA LEU A 14 -3.62 -1.61 4.30
C LEU A 14 -2.17 -1.99 3.97
N LYS A 15 -1.21 -1.53 4.78
CA LYS A 15 0.21 -1.94 4.63
C LYS A 15 0.35 -3.45 4.74
N THR A 16 -0.28 -4.07 5.73
CA THR A 16 -0.22 -5.52 5.94
C THR A 16 -0.79 -6.28 4.75
N ILE A 17 -1.91 -5.82 4.18
CA ILE A 17 -2.53 -6.44 3.00
C ILE A 17 -1.62 -6.31 1.78
N LEU A 18 -1.08 -5.12 1.51
CA LEU A 18 -0.18 -4.88 0.36
C LEU A 18 1.10 -5.72 0.46
N GLN A 19 1.63 -5.85 1.67
CA GLN A 19 2.83 -6.65 1.94
C GLN A 19 2.54 -8.15 1.80
N PHE A 20 1.39 -8.62 2.31
CA PHE A 20 0.92 -9.98 2.05
C PHE A 20 0.73 -10.24 0.55
N SER A 21 0.16 -9.30 -0.21
CA SER A 21 0.01 -9.46 -1.67
C SER A 21 1.37 -9.59 -2.36
N LYS A 22 2.37 -8.82 -1.94
CA LYS A 22 3.76 -8.91 -2.42
C LYS A 22 4.39 -10.28 -2.10
N ASP A 23 4.20 -10.77 -0.88
CA ASP A 23 4.82 -12.01 -0.41
C ASP A 23 4.10 -13.27 -0.93
N ALA A 24 2.78 -13.23 -1.03
CA ALA A 24 1.94 -14.36 -1.43
C ALA A 24 1.81 -14.52 -2.95
N CYS A 25 2.02 -13.45 -3.72
CA CYS A 25 1.96 -13.46 -5.17
C CYS A 25 3.17 -12.69 -5.73
N PRO A 26 4.23 -13.37 -6.19
CA PRO A 26 5.30 -12.69 -6.91
C PRO A 26 4.70 -12.06 -8.16
N VAL A 27 4.52 -10.74 -8.10
CA VAL A 27 3.76 -9.96 -9.08
C VAL A 27 4.44 -9.92 -10.46
N GLU A 28 5.67 -10.45 -10.55
CA GLU A 28 6.38 -10.76 -11.80
C GLU A 28 5.56 -11.67 -12.77
N SER A 29 4.53 -12.36 -12.28
CA SER A 29 3.65 -13.20 -13.12
C SER A 29 2.34 -12.54 -13.55
N LEU A 30 2.05 -11.30 -13.10
CA LEU A 30 0.83 -10.59 -13.45
C LEU A 30 1.14 -9.55 -14.54
N GLU A 31 0.80 -9.87 -15.79
CA GLU A 31 0.87 -8.92 -16.91
C GLU A 31 0.02 -7.67 -16.63
N GLY A 32 0.66 -6.63 -16.08
CA GLY A 32 0.10 -5.28 -16.00
C GLY A 32 0.50 -4.49 -14.77
N ASN A 33 1.27 -3.42 -14.97
CA ASN A 33 1.46 -2.18 -14.16
C ASN A 33 1.59 -2.25 -12.62
N MET A 34 1.46 -3.39 -11.99
CA MET A 34 1.67 -3.61 -10.55
C MET A 34 2.96 -4.38 -10.38
N ASP A 35 4.10 -3.72 -10.60
CA ASP A 35 5.37 -4.32 -10.22
C ASP A 35 5.59 -4.18 -8.70
N ASN A 36 6.48 -4.99 -8.15
CA ASN A 36 6.86 -4.91 -6.74
C ASN A 36 7.30 -3.49 -6.32
N ASP A 37 7.96 -2.77 -7.21
CA ASP A 37 8.37 -1.37 -7.00
C ASP A 37 7.17 -0.41 -6.88
N TYR A 38 6.08 -0.69 -7.60
CA TYR A 38 4.85 0.10 -7.51
C TYR A 38 4.14 -0.15 -6.17
N LEU A 39 4.12 -1.41 -5.70
CA LEU A 39 3.58 -1.74 -4.37
C LEU A 39 4.41 -1.11 -3.25
N ASP A 40 5.74 -1.11 -3.35
CA ASP A 40 6.61 -0.44 -2.39
C ASP A 40 6.37 1.07 -2.37
N THR A 41 6.14 1.68 -3.53
CA THR A 41 5.77 3.09 -3.64
C THR A 41 4.41 3.39 -2.98
N LEU A 42 3.43 2.49 -3.08
CA LEU A 42 2.12 2.66 -2.44
C LEU A 42 2.22 2.53 -0.90
N ILE A 43 3.01 1.57 -0.41
CA ILE A 43 3.28 1.41 1.03
C ILE A 43 3.96 2.66 1.59
N ASP A 44 4.98 3.17 0.91
CA ASP A 44 5.69 4.40 1.32
C ASP A 44 4.77 5.63 1.32
N LYS A 45 3.89 5.77 0.32
CA LYS A 45 2.87 6.84 0.27
C LYS A 45 1.87 6.72 1.41
N LEU A 46 1.43 5.50 1.76
CA LEU A 46 0.54 5.26 2.90
C LEU A 46 1.22 5.67 4.22
N GLU A 47 2.49 5.36 4.40
CA GLU A 47 3.24 5.75 5.61
C GLU A 47 3.49 7.25 5.71
N LYS A 48 3.69 7.94 4.58
CA LYS A 48 3.85 9.40 4.50
C LYS A 48 2.53 10.17 4.56
N SER A 49 1.41 9.50 4.33
CA SER A 49 0.06 10.07 4.45
C SER A 49 -0.45 10.07 5.89
N LYS A 50 0.39 9.70 6.87
CA LYS A 50 0.07 9.89 8.28
C LYS A 50 -0.31 11.36 8.48
N PRO A 51 -1.52 11.65 8.98
CA PRO A 51 -1.86 13.00 9.35
C PRO A 51 -0.86 13.43 10.43
N ASP A 52 -0.04 14.44 10.12
CA ASP A 52 0.65 15.22 11.14
C ASP A 52 -0.44 15.72 12.10
N GLN A 53 -0.23 15.46 13.39
CA GLN A 53 -1.20 15.67 14.47
C GLN A 53 -1.82 17.08 14.50
#